data_AF-A0AAN4MEF9-F1
#
_entry.id   AF-A0AAN4MEF9-F1
#
_cell.length_a   1.000
_cell.length_b   1.000
_cell.length_c   1.000
_cell.angle_alpha   90.00
_cell.angle_beta   90.00
_cell.angle_gamma   90.00
#
_symmetry.space_group_name_H-M   'P 1'
#
loop_
_entity.id
_entity.type
_entity.pdbx_description
1 polymer ?
#
loop_
_entity_poly.entity_id
_entity_poly.type
_entity_poly.pdbx_seq_one_letter_code
_entity_poly.pdbx_strand_id
1 'polypeptide(L)'
;MIEQLGKLGPHEECELELLLSGEKPIALFYDLLPIEFLEHLEQGTLSMLSKDIETSLPLPFSIMLIYKNAPLANLNELVLCIEKLLKETQLEDRLELDRRIGQLLGYSEQDIEFYIQHVSNFYARSRT
;
A
#
# COMPACT_ATOMS: atom_id res chain seq x y z
N MET A 1 -3.60 -18.34 -24.55
CA MET A 1 -2.91 -17.76 -23.37
C MET A 1 -3.92 -17.82 -22.24
N ILE A 2 -3.57 -18.42 -21.10
CA ILE A 2 -4.42 -18.37 -19.92
C ILE A 2 -4.13 -17.01 -19.31
N GLU A 3 -5.04 -16.06 -19.45
CA GLU A 3 -4.95 -14.80 -18.69
C GLU A 3 -4.97 -15.19 -17.21
N GLN A 4 -3.88 -14.93 -16.49
CA GLN A 4 -3.88 -15.14 -15.05
C GLN A 4 -4.86 -14.15 -14.45
N LEU A 5 -5.80 -14.67 -13.66
CA LEU A 5 -6.68 -13.85 -12.86
C LEU A 5 -5.83 -13.16 -11.79
N GLY A 6 -5.92 -11.84 -11.65
CA GLY A 6 -5.27 -11.11 -10.57
C GLY A 6 -5.69 -11.63 -9.20
N LYS A 7 -4.89 -11.35 -8.17
CA LYS A 7 -5.10 -11.83 -6.80
C LYS A 7 -5.25 -10.66 -5.84
N LEU A 8 -6.10 -10.82 -4.83
CA LEU A 8 -6.16 -9.91 -3.69
C LEU A 8 -5.07 -10.29 -2.70
N GLY A 9 -4.38 -9.30 -2.16
CA GLY A 9 -3.27 -9.53 -1.23
C GLY A 9 -2.19 -10.47 -1.79
N PRO A 10 -1.73 -10.30 -3.05
CA PRO A 10 -0.81 -11.26 -3.68
C PRO A 10 0.53 -11.41 -2.94
N HIS A 11 0.86 -10.44 -2.08
CA HIS A 11 2.11 -10.33 -1.35
C HIS A 11 1.94 -10.48 0.18
N GLU A 12 0.76 -10.84 0.66
CA GLU A 12 0.54 -11.08 2.09
C GLU A 12 1.59 -12.07 2.62
N GLU A 13 2.17 -11.77 3.79
CA GLU A 13 3.22 -12.56 4.47
C GLU A 13 4.58 -12.67 3.71
N CYS A 14 4.68 -12.20 2.46
CA CYS A 14 5.91 -12.25 1.66
C CYS A 14 6.60 -10.88 1.49
N GLU A 15 6.08 -9.82 2.13
CA GLU A 15 6.55 -8.44 2.01
C GLU A 15 8.06 -8.28 2.24
N LEU A 16 8.61 -8.96 3.26
CA LEU A 16 10.03 -8.88 3.59
C LEU A 16 10.91 -9.48 2.49
N GLU A 17 10.57 -10.68 2.02
CA GLU A 17 11.32 -11.37 0.97
C GLU A 17 11.32 -10.58 -0.34
N LEU A 18 10.17 -9.99 -0.69
CA LEU A 18 10.01 -9.17 -1.88
C LEU A 18 10.79 -7.85 -1.79
N LEU A 19 10.84 -7.21 -0.62
CA LEU A 19 11.67 -6.03 -0.40
C LEU A 19 13.17 -6.34 -0.47
N LEU A 20 13.60 -7.48 0.10
CA LEU A 20 15.00 -7.89 0.13
C LEU A 20 15.51 -8.28 -1.27
N SER A 21 14.69 -8.99 -2.05
CA SER A 21 14.96 -9.35 -3.45
C SER A 21 14.88 -8.16 -4.40
N GLY A 22 14.16 -7.10 -4.02
CA GLY A 22 13.96 -5.91 -4.85
C GLY A 22 12.80 -6.04 -5.85
N GLU A 23 12.02 -7.12 -5.76
CA GLU A 23 10.79 -7.30 -6.54
C GLU A 23 9.68 -6.35 -6.08
N LYS A 24 9.72 -5.92 -4.82
CA LYS A 24 8.86 -4.87 -4.28
C LYS A 24 9.69 -3.67 -3.80
N PRO A 25 9.31 -2.43 -4.17
CA PRO A 25 10.08 -1.25 -3.76
C PRO A 25 9.76 -0.76 -2.34
N ILE A 26 8.49 -0.88 -1.90
CA ILE A 26 7.97 -0.33 -0.65
C ILE A 26 6.93 -1.30 -0.07
N ALA A 27 7.01 -1.61 1.22
CA ALA A 27 5.94 -2.23 1.99
C ALA A 27 5.24 -1.19 2.87
N LEU A 28 3.91 -1.28 2.96
CA LEU A 28 3.07 -0.38 3.74
C LEU A 28 2.39 -1.16 4.85
N PHE A 29 2.58 -0.71 6.09
CA PHE A 29 1.94 -1.27 7.28
C PHE A 29 1.17 -0.20 8.04
N TYR A 30 0.14 -0.65 8.75
CA TYR A 30 -0.70 0.16 9.62
C TYR A 30 -0.57 -0.36 11.05
N ASP A 31 -0.51 0.56 12.02
CA ASP A 31 -0.52 0.32 13.47
C ASP A 31 0.66 -0.48 14.07
N LEU A 32 1.03 -1.62 13.48
CA LEU A 32 2.03 -2.54 14.00
C LEU A 32 3.12 -2.85 12.97
N LEU A 33 4.37 -2.70 13.39
CA LEU A 33 5.54 -3.12 12.63
C LEU A 33 5.75 -4.64 12.82
N PRO A 34 5.78 -5.44 11.75
CA PRO A 34 6.04 -6.87 11.89
C PRO A 34 7.47 -7.15 12.38
N ILE A 35 7.61 -8.14 13.26
CA ILE A 35 8.84 -8.43 14.01
C ILE A 35 10.00 -8.80 13.07
N GLU A 36 9.68 -9.48 11.97
CA GLU A 36 10.62 -9.91 10.95
C GLU A 36 11.37 -8.75 10.28
N PHE A 37 10.85 -7.52 10.32
CA PHE A 37 11.53 -6.34 9.79
C PHE A 37 12.55 -5.72 10.76
N LEU A 38 12.48 -6.02 12.06
CA LEU A 38 13.26 -5.33 13.08
C LEU A 38 14.76 -5.50 12.87
N GLU A 39 15.23 -6.73 12.68
CA GLU A 39 16.66 -7.00 12.46
C GLU A 39 17.20 -6.25 11.24
N HIS A 40 16.41 -6.21 10.15
CA HIS A 40 16.80 -5.57 8.91
C HIS A 40 16.85 -4.04 9.01
N LEU A 41 15.97 -3.45 9.83
CA LEU A 41 15.97 -2.02 10.14
C LEU A 41 17.14 -1.64 11.05
N GLU A 42 17.43 -2.44 12.08
CA GLU A 42 18.56 -2.23 13.01
C GLU A 42 19.90 -2.30 12.29
N GLN A 43 20.03 -3.23 11.34
CA GLN A 43 21.24 -3.38 10.52
C GLN A 43 21.36 -2.32 9.41
N GLY A 44 20.33 -1.50 9.19
CA GLY A 44 20.29 -0.51 8.11
C GLY A 44 20.18 -1.11 6.70
N THR A 45 19.81 -2.39 6.59
CA THR A 45 19.55 -3.04 5.29
C THR A 45 18.22 -2.59 4.69
N LEU A 46 17.27 -2.24 5.54
CA LEU A 46 16.02 -1.57 5.19
C LEU A 46 15.96 -0.23 5.93
N SER A 47 15.19 0.70 5.37
CA SER A 47 14.85 1.98 5.96
C SER A 47 13.34 2.03 6.23
N MET A 48 12.95 2.82 7.21
CA MET A 48 11.55 3.05 7.55
C MET A 48 11.25 4.55 7.56
N LEU A 49 10.10 4.91 6.98
CA LEU A 49 9.46 6.21 7.14
C LEU A 49 8.12 5.99 7.83
N SER A 50 7.93 6.64 8.99
CA SER A 50 6.64 6.64 9.68
C SER A 50 5.99 8.02 9.55
N LYS A 51 4.68 8.02 9.35
CA LYS A 51 3.88 9.25 9.21
C LYS A 51 2.54 9.09 9.92
N ASP A 52 2.27 10.00 10.83
CA ASP A 52 0.95 10.18 11.39
C ASP A 52 0.07 10.97 10.41
N ILE A 53 -1.09 10.41 10.10
CA ILE A 53 -2.10 11.04 9.25
C ILE A 53 -3.22 11.57 10.14
N GLU A 54 -3.49 12.86 9.99
CA GLU A 54 -4.64 13.50 10.60
C GLU A 54 -5.93 13.00 9.93
N THR A 55 -6.79 12.38 10.72
CA THR A 55 -8.13 11.96 10.32
C THR A 55 -9.16 12.61 11.23
N SER A 56 -10.45 12.46 10.91
CA SER A 56 -11.53 12.90 11.81
C SER A 56 -11.68 12.03 13.07
N LEU A 57 -10.88 10.96 13.21
CA LEU A 57 -10.88 10.08 14.36
C LEU A 57 -10.06 10.68 15.53
N PRO A 58 -10.38 10.33 16.78
CA PRO A 58 -9.73 10.90 17.97
C PRO A 58 -8.27 10.45 18.16
N LEU A 59 -7.83 9.41 17.45
CA LEU A 59 -6.45 8.94 17.47
C LEU A 59 -5.84 9.09 16.06
N PRO A 60 -4.58 9.55 15.96
CA PRO A 60 -3.89 9.64 14.68
C PRO A 60 -3.74 8.24 14.07
N PHE A 61 -3.88 8.17 12.75
CA PHE A 61 -3.66 6.95 12.00
C PHE A 61 -2.21 6.94 11.50
N SER A 62 -1.38 6.04 12.00
CA SER A 62 0.04 5.99 11.64
C SER A 62 0.27 4.98 10.52
N ILE A 63 0.95 5.43 9.47
CA ILE A 63 1.44 4.57 8.40
C ILE A 63 2.95 4.38 8.53
N MET A 64 3.41 3.17 8.23
CA MET A 64 4.84 2.83 8.18
C MET A 64 5.18 2.33 6.78
N LEU A 65 6.10 3.04 6.13
CA LEU A 65 6.68 2.67 4.84
C LEU A 65 8.06 2.07 5.07
N ILE A 66 8.22 0.79 4.74
CA ILE A 66 9.51 0.10 4.81
C ILE A 66 10.03 -0.08 3.39
N TYR A 67 11.30 0.27 3.17
CA TYR A 67 11.90 0.28 1.83
C TYR A 67 13.41 0.03 1.87
N LYS A 68 13.96 -0.51 0.79
CA LYS A 68 15.41 -0.72 0.66
C LYS A 68 16.10 0.43 -0.05
N ASN A 69 15.62 0.79 -1.24
CA ASN A 69 16.21 1.82 -2.12
C ASN A 69 15.13 2.57 -2.91
N ALA A 70 13.99 2.86 -2.27
CA ALA A 70 12.91 3.60 -2.92
C ALA A 70 13.27 5.09 -3.08
N PRO A 71 12.98 5.71 -4.24
CA PRO A 71 13.13 7.15 -4.41
C PRO A 71 12.26 7.92 -3.40
N LEU A 72 12.82 8.96 -2.77
CA LEU A 72 12.08 9.80 -1.83
C LEU A 72 10.82 10.42 -2.46
N ALA A 73 10.85 10.71 -3.76
CA ALA A 73 9.70 11.18 -4.50
C ALA A 73 8.52 10.18 -4.46
N ASN A 74 8.79 8.88 -4.63
CA ASN A 74 7.77 7.84 -4.59
C ASN A 74 7.20 7.68 -3.17
N LEU A 75 8.04 7.78 -2.14
CA LEU A 75 7.59 7.74 -0.74
C LEU A 75 6.67 8.92 -0.43
N ASN A 76 7.07 10.13 -0.81
CA ASN A 76 6.26 11.34 -0.60
C ASN A 76 4.94 11.27 -1.38
N GLU A 77 4.98 10.81 -2.62
CA GLU A 77 3.77 10.64 -3.43
C GLU A 77 2.82 9.61 -2.79
N LEU A 78 3.34 8.49 -2.30
CA LEU A 78 2.55 7.45 -1.64
C LEU A 78 1.84 8.00 -0.40
N VAL A 79 2.56 8.77 0.44
CA VAL A 79 1.96 9.44 1.60
C VAL A 79 0.84 10.38 1.17
N LEU A 80 1.06 11.23 0.17
CA LEU A 80 0.04 12.16 -0.34
C LEU A 80 -1.19 11.45 -0.90
N CYS A 81 -1.00 10.34 -1.62
CA CYS A 81 -2.10 9.53 -2.12
C CYS A 81 -2.94 8.95 -0.99
N ILE A 82 -2.31 8.41 0.07
CA ILE A 82 -3.02 7.87 1.24
C ILE A 82 -3.76 8.99 1.99
N GLU A 83 -3.12 10.12 2.22
CA GLU A 83 -3.75 11.28 2.87
C GLU A 83 -4.98 11.79 2.09
N LYS A 84 -4.88 11.84 0.74
CA LYS A 84 -6.01 12.22 -0.11
C LYS A 84 -7.10 11.16 -0.08
N LEU A 85 -6.75 9.88 -0.16
CA LEU A 85 -7.70 8.76 -0.15
C LEU A 85 -8.58 8.76 1.11
N LEU A 86 -7.98 9.08 2.26
CA LEU A 86 -8.69 9.15 3.55
C LEU A 86 -9.72 10.29 3.63
N LYS A 87 -9.56 11.34 2.82
CA LYS A 87 -10.46 12.51 2.78
C LYS A 87 -11.45 12.46 1.62
N GLU A 88 -11.16 11.64 0.60
CA GLU A 88 -11.93 11.57 -0.62
C GLU A 88 -13.26 10.82 -0.41
N THR A 89 -14.32 11.38 -0.98
CA THR A 89 -15.69 10.84 -0.87
C THR A 89 -16.20 10.33 -2.21
N GLN A 90 -15.65 10.83 -3.32
CA GLN A 90 -16.02 10.38 -4.66
C GLN A 90 -15.38 9.04 -4.98
N LEU A 91 -16.21 8.06 -5.33
CA LEU A 91 -15.73 6.69 -5.56
C LEU A 91 -14.71 6.62 -6.71
N GLU A 92 -14.95 7.33 -7.81
CA GLU A 92 -14.05 7.32 -8.98
C GLU A 92 -12.65 7.81 -8.60
N ASP A 93 -12.57 8.97 -7.92
CA ASP A 93 -11.30 9.53 -7.43
C ASP A 93 -10.60 8.61 -6.42
N ARG A 94 -11.35 7.92 -5.55
CA ARG A 94 -10.78 6.93 -4.63
C ARG A 94 -10.16 5.76 -5.37
N LEU A 95 -10.84 5.22 -6.38
CA LEU A 95 -10.32 4.10 -7.15
C LEU A 95 -9.07 4.49 -7.95
N GLU A 96 -8.99 5.73 -8.46
CA GLU A 96 -7.76 6.23 -9.08
C GLU A 96 -6.59 6.35 -8.09
N LEU A 97 -6.87 6.78 -6.85
CA LEU A 97 -5.88 6.81 -5.79
C LEU A 97 -5.41 5.41 -5.40
N ASP A 98 -6.32 4.46 -5.26
CA ASP A 98 -6.00 3.06 -4.97
C ASP A 98 -5.11 2.45 -6.08
N ARG A 99 -5.39 2.75 -7.36
CA ARG A 99 -4.50 2.35 -8.47
C ARG A 99 -3.11 2.94 -8.31
N ARG A 100 -3.02 4.23 -8.00
CA ARG A 100 -1.73 4.90 -7.87
C ARG A 100 -0.91 4.37 -6.70
N ILE A 101 -1.58 4.12 -5.56
CA ILE A 101 -0.99 3.46 -4.40
C ILE A 101 -0.48 2.08 -4.80
N GLY A 102 -1.29 1.30 -5.53
CA GLY A 102 -0.91 -0.02 -6.00
C GLY A 102 0.36 -0.02 -6.86
N GLN A 103 0.46 0.92 -7.79
CA GLN A 103 1.64 1.11 -8.65
C GLN A 103 2.88 1.48 -7.84
N LEU A 104 2.76 2.40 -6.88
CA LEU A 104 3.88 2.84 -6.04
C LEU A 104 4.39 1.73 -5.13
N LEU A 105 3.49 0.85 -4.68
CA LEU A 105 3.82 -0.35 -3.91
C LEU A 105 4.39 -1.48 -4.78
N GLY A 106 4.38 -1.36 -6.11
CA GLY A 106 4.95 -2.35 -7.03
C GLY A 106 4.03 -3.54 -7.33
N TYR A 107 2.71 -3.40 -7.15
CA TYR A 107 1.76 -4.41 -7.61
C TYR A 107 1.67 -4.42 -9.15
N SER A 108 1.37 -5.60 -9.71
CA SER A 108 1.11 -5.73 -11.14
C SER A 108 -0.18 -5.03 -11.54
N GLU A 109 -0.29 -4.55 -12.79
CA GLU A 109 -1.54 -3.95 -13.30
C GLU A 109 -2.73 -4.91 -13.17
N GLN A 110 -2.50 -6.21 -13.33
CA GLN A 110 -3.53 -7.24 -13.23
C GLN A 110 -4.07 -7.37 -11.80
N ASP A 111 -3.19 -7.37 -10.80
CA ASP A 111 -3.58 -7.43 -9.39
C ASP A 111 -4.26 -6.14 -8.94
N ILE A 112 -3.76 -5.00 -9.42
CA ILE A 112 -4.37 -3.68 -9.16
C ILE A 112 -5.81 -3.66 -9.67
N GLU A 113 -6.05 -3.99 -10.95
CA GLU A 113 -7.41 -3.95 -11.48
C GLU A 113 -8.33 -5.00 -10.84
N PHE A 114 -7.78 -6.16 -10.45
CA PHE A 114 -8.55 -7.15 -9.68
C PHE A 114 -8.99 -6.60 -8.32
N TYR A 115 -8.11 -5.91 -7.60
CA TYR A 115 -8.43 -5.21 -6.36
C TYR A 115 -9.49 -4.12 -6.57
N ILE A 116 -9.31 -3.27 -7.58
CA ILE A 116 -10.28 -2.20 -7.90
C ILE A 116 -11.66 -2.77 -8.21
N GLN A 117 -11.74 -3.84 -8.99
CA GLN A 117 -13.01 -4.50 -9.29
C GLN A 117 -13.65 -5.08 -8.02
N HIS A 118 -12.87 -5.69 -7.14
CA HIS A 118 -13.35 -6.22 -5.87
C HIS A 118 -13.95 -5.11 -4.98
N VAL A 119 -13.24 -4.00 -4.81
CA VAL A 119 -13.67 -2.84 -4.01
C VAL A 119 -14.92 -2.20 -4.62
N SER A 120 -14.94 -1.97 -5.93
CA SER A 120 -16.11 -1.40 -6.64
C SER A 120 -17.36 -2.26 -6.44
N ASN A 121 -17.23 -3.58 -6.55
CA ASN A 121 -18.33 -4.53 -6.31
C ASN A 121 -18.84 -4.48 -4.87
N PHE A 122 -17.94 -4.32 -3.88
CA PHE A 122 -18.32 -4.18 -2.48
C PHE A 122 -19.17 -2.93 -2.24
N TYR A 123 -18.77 -1.78 -2.80
CA TYR A 123 -19.54 -0.53 -2.70
C TYR A 123 -20.89 -0.60 -3.40
N ALA A 124 -20.97 -1.26 -4.56
CA ALA A 124 -22.23 -1.46 -5.27
C ALA A 124 -23.25 -2.26 -4.43
N ARG A 125 -22.78 -3.31 -3.74
CA ARG A 125 -23.62 -4.14 -2.85
C ARG A 125 -24.04 -3.43 -1.56
N SER A 126 -23.22 -2.50 -1.08
CA SER A 126 -23.49 -1.76 0.16
C SER A 126 -24.54 -0.65 -0.01
N ARG A 127 -25.00 -0.40 -1.26
CA ARG A 127 -26.02 0.60 -1.61
C ARG A 127 -27.41 0.00 -1.90
N THR A 128 -27.52 -1.33 -1.90
CA THR A 128 -28.80 -2.08 -2.04
C THR A 128 -29.27 -2.59 -0.69
#